data_AF-A0A2E9KPR0-F1
#
_entry.id   AF-A0A2E9KPR0-F1
#
_cell.length_a   1.000
_cell.length_b   1.000
_cell.length_c   1.000
_cell.angle_alpha   90.00
_cell.angle_beta   90.00
_cell.angle_gamma   90.00
#
_symmetry.space_group_name_H-M   'P 1'
#
loop_
_entity.id
_entity.type
_entity.pdbx_description
1 polymer ?
#
loop_
_entity_poly.entity_id
_entity_poly.type
_entity_poly.pdbx_seq_one_letter_code
_entity_poly.pdbx_strand_id
1 'polypeptide(L)'
;MFAFFLGCLYLINALVVLWLIKNKFNLFGFIYNKKNKSFLLIYDLPFMGLSLFALLEKVHWILIILFLMHLLNSLGLIFRPTYFYQSLEEMKVIGESSLINYIIFMSTIAGLLSLYVSYL
;
A
#
# COMPACT_ATOMS: atom_id res chain seq x y z
N MET A 1 12.84 13.02 -9.04
CA MET A 1 12.58 11.89 -9.96
C MET A 1 11.89 10.72 -9.25
N PHE A 2 12.25 10.38 -8.01
CA PHE A 2 11.65 9.25 -7.29
C PHE A 2 10.17 9.46 -6.96
N ALA A 3 9.72 10.69 -6.68
CA ALA A 3 8.30 10.98 -6.47
C ALA A 3 7.44 10.64 -7.70
N PHE A 4 7.97 10.85 -8.91
CA PHE A 4 7.31 10.45 -10.16
C PHE A 4 7.18 8.92 -10.22
N PHE A 5 8.27 8.18 -10.02
CA PHE A 5 8.25 6.72 -10.03
C PHE A 5 7.35 6.13 -8.94
N LEU A 6 7.36 6.72 -7.74
CA LEU A 6 6.45 6.35 -6.67
C LEU A 6 4.99 6.55 -7.09
N GLY A 7 4.69 7.68 -7.74
CA GLY A 7 3.37 7.96 -8.29
C GLY A 7 2.92 6.93 -9.30
N CYS A 8 3.77 6.60 -10.27
CA CYS A 8 3.51 5.54 -11.25
C CYS A 8 3.31 4.17 -10.58
N LEU A 9 4.13 3.83 -9.58
CA LEU A 9 4.04 2.54 -8.88
C LEU A 9 2.69 2.37 -8.17
N TYR A 10 2.20 3.41 -7.48
CA TYR A 10 0.87 3.38 -6.87
C TYR A 10 -0.28 3.23 -7.89
N LEU A 11 -0.19 3.91 -9.04
CA LEU A 11 -1.20 3.79 -10.09
C LEU A 11 -1.18 2.40 -10.75
N ILE A 12 0.01 1.86 -11.03
CA ILE A 12 0.17 0.48 -11.49
C ILE A 12 -0.41 -0.48 -10.47
N ASN A 13 -0.17 -0.24 -9.18
CA ASN A 13 -0.73 -1.07 -8.13
C ASN A 13 -2.27 -1.08 -8.13
N ALA A 14 -2.90 0.08 -8.25
CA ALA A 14 -4.36 0.18 -8.36
C ALA A 14 -4.89 -0.63 -9.55
N LEU A 15 -4.20 -0.56 -10.70
CA LEU A 15 -4.55 -1.34 -11.90
C LEU A 15 -4.35 -2.85 -11.70
N VAL A 16 -3.26 -3.26 -11.04
CA VAL A 16 -2.99 -4.68 -10.72
C VAL A 16 -4.08 -5.21 -9.78
N VAL A 17 -4.47 -4.46 -8.76
CA VAL A 17 -5.56 -4.84 -7.85
C VAL A 17 -6.87 -4.99 -8.61
N LEU A 18 -7.23 -4.01 -9.46
CA LEU A 18 -8.42 -4.11 -10.33
C LEU A 18 -8.38 -5.35 -11.23
N TRP A 19 -7.23 -5.64 -11.82
CA TRP A 19 -7.04 -6.82 -12.65
C TRP A 19 -7.20 -8.13 -11.88
N LEU A 20 -6.63 -8.22 -10.67
CA LEU A 20 -6.80 -9.39 -9.79
C LEU A 20 -8.28 -9.64 -9.45
N ILE A 21 -9.01 -8.59 -9.09
CA ILE A 21 -10.44 -8.69 -8.75
C ILE A 21 -11.28 -9.07 -9.96
N LYS A 22 -10.97 -8.51 -11.15
CA LYS A 22 -11.61 -8.93 -12.41
C LYS A 22 -11.45 -10.43 -12.66
N ASN A 23 -10.32 -11.01 -12.28
CA ASN A 23 -10.03 -12.45 -12.39
C ASN A 23 -10.51 -13.28 -11.19
N LYS A 24 -11.37 -12.73 -10.31
CA LYS A 24 -11.91 -13.38 -9.12
C LYS A 24 -10.84 -13.85 -8.13
N PHE A 25 -9.68 -13.19 -8.11
CA PHE A 25 -8.63 -13.49 -7.13
C PHE A 25 -9.10 -13.13 -5.72
N ASN A 26 -8.87 -14.04 -4.76
CA ASN A 26 -9.19 -13.80 -3.36
C ASN A 26 -8.10 -12.94 -2.69
N LEU A 27 -8.15 -11.63 -2.94
CA LEU A 27 -7.19 -10.66 -2.41
C LEU A 27 -7.17 -10.65 -0.88
N PHE A 28 -8.35 -10.70 -0.26
CA PHE A 28 -8.48 -10.61 1.19
C PHE A 28 -7.95 -11.87 1.89
N GLY A 29 -8.30 -13.05 1.37
CA GLY A 29 -7.71 -14.32 1.81
C GLY A 29 -6.20 -14.37 1.58
N PHE A 30 -5.69 -13.72 0.53
CA PHE A 30 -4.25 -13.61 0.31
C PHE A 30 -3.55 -12.74 1.35
N ILE A 31 -4.09 -11.54 1.66
CA ILE A 31 -3.53 -10.61 2.65
C ILE A 31 -3.56 -11.21 4.07
N TYR A 32 -4.67 -11.85 4.44
CA TYR A 32 -4.85 -12.39 5.79
C TYR A 32 -4.32 -13.82 5.98
N ASN A 33 -3.66 -14.38 4.97
CA ASN A 33 -2.96 -15.66 5.11
C ASN A 33 -1.58 -15.45 5.76
N LYS A 34 -1.39 -16.04 6.95
CA LYS A 34 -0.14 -15.99 7.70
C LYS A 34 1.08 -16.47 6.91
N LYS A 35 0.91 -17.41 5.98
CA LYS A 35 1.98 -17.92 5.11
C LYS A 35 2.52 -16.85 4.14
N ASN A 36 1.72 -15.84 3.84
CA ASN A 36 2.07 -14.78 2.91
C ASN A 36 2.74 -13.57 3.57
N LYS A 37 3.02 -13.63 4.89
CA LYS A 37 3.66 -12.54 5.64
C LYS A 37 4.88 -11.95 4.93
N SER A 38 5.82 -12.81 4.55
CA SER A 38 7.06 -12.39 3.89
C SER A 38 6.80 -11.76 2.54
N PHE A 39 5.82 -12.27 1.78
CA PHE A 39 5.43 -11.67 0.50
C PHE A 39 4.90 -10.25 0.70
N LEU A 40 4.03 -10.03 1.69
CA LEU A 40 3.48 -8.70 1.97
C LEU A 40 4.57 -7.70 2.34
N LEU A 41 5.56 -8.11 3.15
CA LEU A 41 6.71 -7.26 3.48
C LEU A 41 7.55 -6.94 2.24
N ILE A 42 7.86 -7.95 1.41
CA ILE A 42 8.62 -7.76 0.17
C ILE A 42 7.87 -6.85 -0.80
N TYR A 43 6.56 -7.00 -0.89
CA TYR A 43 5.70 -6.18 -1.73
C TYR A 43 5.63 -4.72 -1.24
N ASP A 44 5.72 -4.47 0.06
CA ASP A 44 5.70 -3.13 0.66
C ASP A 44 7.05 -2.38 0.52
N LEU A 45 8.16 -3.12 0.42
CA LEU A 45 9.52 -2.57 0.36
C LEU A 45 9.74 -1.55 -0.78
N PRO A 46 9.32 -1.77 -2.04
CA PRO A 46 9.48 -0.79 -3.11
C PRO A 46 8.81 0.55 -2.80
N PHE A 47 7.62 0.53 -2.20
CA PHE A 47 6.92 1.76 -1.84
C PHE A 47 7.63 2.50 -0.71
N MET A 48 8.10 1.77 0.30
CA MET A 48 8.88 2.34 1.40
C MET A 48 10.22 2.92 0.91
N GLY A 49 10.93 2.18 0.07
CA GLY A 49 12.22 2.63 -0.48
C GLY A 49 12.07 3.84 -1.39
N LEU A 50 11.10 3.83 -2.30
CA LEU A 50 10.85 4.97 -3.19
C LEU A 50 10.34 6.20 -2.45
N SER A 51 9.49 6.04 -1.43
CA SER A 51 9.06 7.17 -0.59
C SER A 51 10.22 7.77 0.21
N LEU A 52 11.14 6.95 0.73
CA LEU A 52 12.37 7.43 1.36
C LEU A 52 13.28 8.17 0.37
N PHE A 53 13.53 7.61 -0.81
CA PHE A 53 14.36 8.28 -1.82
C PHE A 53 13.71 9.57 -2.34
N ALA A 54 12.40 9.58 -2.50
CA ALA A 54 11.66 10.80 -2.85
C ALA A 54 11.79 11.87 -1.75
N LEU A 55 11.75 11.49 -0.48
CA LEU A 55 11.98 12.40 0.65
C LEU A 55 13.38 12.99 0.66
N LEU A 56 14.40 12.17 0.37
CA LEU A 56 15.79 12.62 0.30
C LEU A 56 16.02 13.58 -0.87
N GLU A 57 15.34 13.38 -2.00
CA GLU A 57 15.35 14.33 -3.12
C GLU A 57 14.61 15.63 -2.79
N LYS A 58 13.43 15.51 -2.16
CA LYS A 58 12.56 16.65 -1.88
C LYS A 58 11.74 16.40 -0.63
N VAL A 59 12.02 17.17 0.42
CA VAL A 59 11.25 17.10 1.66
C VAL A 59 9.87 17.71 1.42
N HIS A 60 8.83 16.85 1.44
CA HIS A 60 7.43 17.26 1.33
C HIS A 60 6.57 16.45 2.29
N TRP A 61 5.63 17.10 2.98
CA TRP A 61 4.81 16.47 4.03
C TRP A 61 4.01 15.25 3.52
N ILE A 62 3.52 15.29 2.28
CA ILE A 62 2.88 14.15 1.61
C ILE A 62 3.79 12.92 1.60
N LEU A 63 5.05 13.08 1.22
CA LEU A 63 6.01 11.98 1.15
C LEU A 63 6.35 11.45 2.55
N ILE A 64 6.34 12.32 3.57
CA ILE A 64 6.53 11.92 4.97
C ILE A 64 5.38 11.01 5.41
N ILE A 65 4.14 11.40 5.11
CA ILE A 65 2.96 10.59 5.43
C ILE A 65 3.04 9.24 4.72
N LEU A 66 3.33 9.22 3.42
CA LEU A 66 3.42 7.97 2.65
C LEU A 66 4.52 7.04 3.22
N PHE A 67 5.70 7.57 3.49
CA PHE A 67 6.78 6.81 4.11
C PHE A 67 6.36 6.23 5.46
N LEU A 68 5.75 7.04 6.33
CA LEU A 68 5.29 6.58 7.65
C LEU A 68 4.19 5.52 7.54
N MET A 69 3.26 5.63 6.58
CA MET A 69 2.24 4.61 6.37
C MET A 69 2.86 3.26 6.04
N HIS A 70 3.81 3.20 5.10
CA HIS A 70 4.52 1.97 4.76
C HIS A 70 5.36 1.46 5.93
N LEU A 71 6.12 2.35 6.58
CA LEU A 71 6.92 1.98 7.73
C LEU A 71 6.07 1.36 8.84
N LEU A 72 4.97 2.00 9.22
CA LEU A 72 4.07 1.51 10.28
C LEU A 72 3.37 0.21 9.88
N ASN A 73 2.94 0.05 8.62
CA ASN A 73 2.36 -1.19 8.14
C ASN A 73 3.34 -2.36 8.26
N SER A 74 4.57 -2.17 7.76
CA SER A 74 5.63 -3.17 7.85
C SER A 74 6.02 -3.48 9.29
N LEU A 75 6.18 -2.46 10.14
CA LEU A 75 6.48 -2.64 11.57
C LEU A 75 5.35 -3.38 12.30
N GLY A 76 4.09 -3.04 12.01
CA GLY A 76 2.93 -3.72 12.56
C GLY A 76 2.92 -5.20 12.20
N LEU A 77 3.20 -5.54 10.93
CA LEU A 77 3.26 -6.91 10.47
C LEU A 77 4.47 -7.68 11.04
N ILE A 78 5.61 -7.01 11.27
CA ILE A 78 6.82 -7.61 11.86
C ILE A 78 6.63 -7.87 13.35
N PHE A 79 6.31 -6.83 14.12
CA PHE A 79 6.34 -6.83 15.59
C PHE A 79 5.00 -7.19 16.23
N ARG A 80 3.88 -6.97 15.54
CA ARG A 80 2.52 -7.25 16.02
C ARG A 80 1.70 -8.08 15.01
N PRO A 81 2.24 -9.19 14.45
CA PRO A 81 1.56 -9.97 13.42
C PRO A 81 0.22 -10.54 13.90
N THR A 82 0.10 -10.91 15.18
CA THR A 82 -1.15 -11.44 15.74
C THR A 82 -2.30 -10.45 15.64
N TYR A 83 -2.05 -9.19 16.01
CA TYR A 83 -3.04 -8.11 15.89
C TYR A 83 -3.46 -7.89 14.44
N PHE A 84 -2.48 -7.86 13.52
CA PHE A 84 -2.78 -7.75 12.09
C PHE A 84 -3.72 -8.86 11.63
N TYR A 85 -3.39 -10.12 11.87
CA TYR A 85 -4.23 -11.24 11.40
C TYR A 85 -5.56 -11.38 12.16
N GLN A 86 -5.65 -10.92 13.40
CA GLN A 86 -6.91 -10.91 14.17
C GLN A 86 -7.88 -9.82 13.72
N SER A 87 -7.39 -8.73 13.12
CA SER A 87 -8.24 -7.69 12.53
C SER A 87 -9.12 -8.18 11.37
N LEU A 88 -8.90 -9.42 10.89
CA LEU A 88 -9.69 -10.05 9.84
C LEU A 88 -11.20 -9.98 10.12
N GLU A 89 -11.62 -10.29 11.34
CA GLU A 89 -13.04 -10.32 11.70
C GLU A 89 -13.64 -8.91 11.69
N GLU A 90 -12.89 -7.90 12.13
CA GLU A 90 -13.30 -6.49 12.07
C GLU A 90 -13.44 -6.02 10.61
N MET A 91 -12.49 -6.41 9.77
CA MET A 91 -12.48 -6.06 8.35
C MET A 91 -13.59 -6.76 7.57
N LYS A 92 -14.00 -7.98 7.95
CA LYS A 92 -15.17 -8.66 7.36
C LYS A 92 -16.46 -7.87 7.58
N VAL A 93 -16.61 -7.15 8.70
CA VAL A 93 -17.79 -6.31 8.98
C VAL A 93 -17.92 -5.17 7.95
N ILE A 94 -16.80 -4.61 7.51
CA ILE A 94 -16.75 -3.55 6.49
C ILE A 94 -17.12 -4.08 5.10
N GLY A 95 -16.84 -5.37 4.86
CA GLY A 95 -17.14 -6.07 3.61
C GLY A 95 -16.01 -5.99 2.60
N GLU A 96 -15.73 -7.12 1.94
CA GLU A 96 -14.58 -7.27 1.03
C GLU A 96 -14.57 -6.26 -0.11
N SER A 97 -15.73 -5.99 -0.73
CA SER A 97 -15.87 -5.03 -1.82
C SER A 97 -15.50 -3.60 -1.39
N SER A 98 -15.91 -3.21 -0.18
CA SER A 98 -15.61 -1.89 0.38
C SER A 98 -14.11 -1.72 0.61
N LEU A 99 -13.46 -2.75 1.16
CA LEU A 99 -12.01 -2.75 1.40
C LEU A 99 -11.21 -2.75 0.10
N ILE A 100 -11.63 -3.52 -0.91
CA ILE A 100 -11.02 -3.50 -2.24
C ILE A 100 -11.10 -2.10 -2.85
N ASN A 101 -12.28 -1.48 -2.82
CA ASN A 101 -12.47 -0.13 -3.33
C ASN A 101 -11.62 0.88 -2.57
N TYR A 102 -11.49 0.74 -1.25
CA TYR A 102 -10.61 1.55 -0.43
C TYR A 102 -9.14 1.41 -0.84
N ILE A 103 -8.63 0.19 -1.05
CA ILE A 103 -7.24 -0.04 -1.50
C ILE A 103 -6.98 0.64 -2.85
N ILE A 104 -7.89 0.49 -3.81
CA ILE A 104 -7.77 1.09 -5.14
C ILE A 104 -7.81 2.62 -5.04
N PHE A 105 -8.75 3.16 -4.27
CA PHE A 105 -8.92 4.60 -4.09
C PHE A 105 -7.70 5.24 -3.42
N MET A 106 -7.22 4.66 -2.31
CA MET A 106 -6.04 5.16 -1.60
C MET A 106 -4.78 5.06 -2.44
N SER A 107 -4.59 3.95 -3.18
CA SER A 107 -3.48 3.81 -4.13
C SER A 107 -3.56 4.89 -5.22
N THR A 108 -4.75 5.15 -5.76
CA THR A 108 -4.93 6.17 -6.80
C THR A 108 -4.60 7.57 -6.27
N ILE A 109 -5.09 7.93 -5.09
CA ILE A 109 -4.78 9.22 -4.45
C ILE A 109 -3.29 9.35 -4.17
N ALA A 110 -2.66 8.35 -3.55
CA ALA A 110 -1.24 8.37 -3.26
C ALA A 110 -0.40 8.53 -4.56
N GLY A 111 -0.85 7.88 -5.64
CA GLY A 111 -0.28 8.02 -6.97
C GLY A 111 -0.34 9.46 -7.48
N LEU A 112 -1.53 10.05 -7.53
CA LEU A 112 -1.75 11.42 -8.00
C LEU A 112 -1.00 12.45 -7.15
N LEU A 113 -1.02 12.31 -5.83
CA LEU A 113 -0.30 13.20 -4.92
C LEU A 113 1.21 13.11 -5.11
N SER A 114 1.76 11.92 -5.32
CA SER A 114 3.19 11.74 -5.58
C SER A 114 3.61 12.36 -6.92
N LEU A 115 2.78 12.23 -7.96
CA LEU A 115 2.98 12.90 -9.25
C LEU A 115 2.92 14.42 -9.11
N TYR A 116 1.96 14.94 -8.34
CA TYR A 116 1.85 16.36 -8.03
C TYR A 116 3.11 16.89 -7.34
N VAL A 117 3.60 16.19 -6.30
CA VAL A 117 4.84 16.56 -5.59
C VAL A 117 6.04 16.52 -6.53
N SER A 118 6.07 15.59 -7.49
CA SER A 118 7.13 15.52 -8.48
C SER A 118 7.15 16.69 -9.47
N TYR A 119 6.01 17.37 -9.66
CA TYR A 119 5.92 18.52 -10.54
C TYR A 119 6.22 19.84 -9.83
N LEU A 120 5.94 19.91 -8.53
CA LEU A 120 6.36 21.03 -7.67
C LEU A 120 7.88 21.19 -7.66
#